data_AF-A0A6G2V8C0-F1
#
_entry.id   AF-A0A6G2V8C0-F1
#
_cell.length_a   1.000
_cell.length_b   1.000
_cell.length_c   1.000
_cell.angle_alpha   90.00
_cell.angle_beta   90.00
_cell.angle_gamma   90.00
#
_symmetry.space_group_name_H-M   'P 1'
#
loop_
_entity.id
_entity.type
_entity.pdbx_description
1 polymer ?
#
loop_
_entity_poly.entity_id
_entity_poly.type
_entity_poly.pdbx_seq_one_letter_code
_entity_poly.pdbx_strand_id
1 'polypeptide(L)'
;GNDGNDGNDGTDTADAVRAALRTAPLAVDHSLLLARVDRRTGEVHAHTQVLFPAGSRLRRGETATAEITVYGGLAARAPVLLPVLAGTPGADGSGAVTLSARRTDLAAFAPRRLAFVLHGPGEVTPHEGAHAEGRGELPDIPALVGSLPRRVIHPPALDVFLTVDMSGADAGETGERLGFARDVIATLARRHGPGLRVGVVGHYDHAVHENRYGPRPVLLLRVPAGPARAALAALTGWRPARREQDTASSLEDALKEVGRLVRARPRTARAPDTQRVLLVVGRRPPGLPEQHEVVPACPLGADWRAELDALRARDVRVLARADPDTGPKGPVHHYTASAWDALGAGGSFRPGSDTADDVADTLAPPWRWDGLPCPLALATPLL
;
A
#
# COMPACT_ATOMS: atom_id res chain seq x y z
N GLY A 1 12.49 -27.34 77.92
CA GLY A 1 13.43 -27.04 76.83
C GLY A 1 12.61 -26.83 75.58
N ASN A 2 12.87 -25.72 74.89
CA ASN A 2 12.82 -25.46 73.44
C ASN A 2 12.41 -26.65 72.53
N ASP A 3 11.70 -26.50 71.42
CA ASP A 3 11.71 -25.46 70.37
C ASP A 3 10.27 -25.29 69.81
N GLY A 4 9.77 -24.13 69.40
CA GLY A 4 10.21 -23.36 68.23
C GLY A 4 9.15 -23.51 67.11
N ASN A 5 8.33 -22.48 66.88
CA ASN A 5 7.59 -22.33 65.62
C ASN A 5 7.29 -20.85 65.37
N ASP A 6 8.34 -20.07 65.14
CA ASP A 6 8.25 -18.77 64.47
C ASP A 6 8.26 -19.04 62.95
N GLY A 7 7.12 -18.84 62.29
CA GLY A 7 7.08 -18.79 60.83
C GLY A 7 5.74 -19.13 60.20
N ASN A 8 4.83 -18.14 60.08
CA ASN A 8 3.96 -18.02 58.89
C ASN A 8 3.10 -16.73 58.80
N ASP A 9 2.98 -15.91 59.84
CA ASP A 9 1.94 -14.85 59.88
C ASP A 9 2.16 -13.66 58.93
N GLY A 10 3.40 -13.44 58.45
CA GLY A 10 3.73 -12.30 57.58
C GLY A 10 3.27 -12.42 56.13
N THR A 11 3.20 -13.65 55.61
CA THR A 11 2.78 -13.95 54.22
C THR A 11 1.27 -13.87 54.04
N ASP A 12 0.50 -14.30 55.04
CA ASP A 12 -0.97 -14.37 54.98
C ASP A 12 -1.62 -12.97 55.00
N THR A 13 -1.05 -12.05 55.77
CA THR A 13 -1.54 -10.66 55.83
C THR A 13 -1.25 -9.90 54.53
N ALA A 14 -0.06 -10.08 53.95
CA ALA A 14 0.31 -9.44 52.69
C ALA A 14 -0.55 -9.95 51.51
N ASP A 15 -0.84 -11.26 51.50
CA ASP A 15 -1.68 -11.88 50.49
C ASP A 15 -3.16 -11.49 50.66
N ALA A 16 -3.65 -11.36 51.90
CA ALA A 16 -4.98 -10.85 52.19
C ALA A 16 -5.16 -9.38 51.76
N VAL A 17 -4.16 -8.52 52.04
CA VAL A 17 -4.15 -7.12 51.59
C VAL A 17 -4.11 -7.04 50.06
N ARG A 18 -3.27 -7.85 49.40
CA ARG A 18 -3.21 -7.91 47.93
C ARG A 18 -4.54 -8.38 47.33
N ALA A 19 -5.19 -9.38 47.95
CA ALA A 19 -6.50 -9.86 47.53
C ALA A 19 -7.61 -8.81 47.72
N ALA A 20 -7.57 -8.03 48.80
CA ALA A 20 -8.50 -6.94 49.04
C ALA A 20 -8.31 -5.80 48.01
N LEU A 21 -7.06 -5.39 47.77
CA LEU A 21 -6.69 -4.33 46.82
C LEU A 21 -7.09 -4.67 45.38
N ARG A 22 -7.03 -5.95 44.98
CA ARG A 22 -7.50 -6.41 43.67
C ARG A 22 -8.97 -6.09 43.38
N THR A 23 -9.79 -5.95 44.42
CA THR A 23 -11.21 -5.64 44.29
C THR A 23 -11.53 -4.16 44.57
N ALA A 24 -10.52 -3.31 44.75
CA ALA A 24 -10.72 -1.87 44.91
C ALA A 24 -11.13 -1.25 43.55
N PRO A 25 -11.96 -0.19 43.56
CA PRO A 25 -12.28 0.54 42.34
C PRO A 25 -11.03 1.25 41.78
N LEU A 26 -10.96 1.38 40.46
CA LEU A 26 -9.90 2.16 39.81
C LEU A 26 -10.01 3.65 40.21
N ALA A 27 -8.94 4.23 40.73
CA ALA A 27 -8.94 5.65 41.11
C ALA A 27 -8.93 6.60 39.90
N VAL A 28 -8.36 6.15 38.77
CA VAL A 28 -8.23 6.90 37.52
C VAL A 28 -8.46 5.96 36.33
N ASP A 29 -8.77 6.53 35.18
CA ASP A 29 -8.87 5.77 33.92
C ASP A 29 -7.58 5.02 33.63
N HIS A 30 -7.71 3.79 33.15
CA HIS A 30 -6.60 3.04 32.57
C HIS A 30 -6.75 3.12 31.05
N SER A 31 -5.76 3.71 30.38
CA SER A 31 -5.87 4.13 28.98
C SER A 31 -4.69 3.63 28.15
N LEU A 32 -4.93 3.32 26.89
CA LEU A 32 -3.90 3.04 25.89
C LEU A 32 -3.48 4.35 25.22
N LEU A 33 -2.17 4.62 25.18
CA LEU A 33 -1.60 5.73 24.42
C LEU A 33 -1.38 5.33 22.96
N LEU A 34 -1.94 6.11 22.04
CA LEU A 34 -1.90 5.92 20.60
C LEU A 34 -1.50 7.22 19.91
N ALA A 35 -1.10 7.13 18.65
CA ALA A 35 -0.99 8.30 17.78
C ALA A 35 -2.27 8.46 16.96
N ARG A 36 -2.71 9.70 16.75
CA ARG A 36 -3.84 10.03 15.88
C ARG A 36 -3.39 11.04 14.84
N VAL A 37 -3.81 10.82 13.61
CA VAL A 37 -3.49 11.70 12.48
C VAL A 37 -4.75 12.46 12.09
N ASP A 38 -4.68 13.78 12.05
CA ASP A 38 -5.71 14.61 11.45
C ASP A 38 -5.70 14.35 9.94
N ARG A 39 -6.81 13.83 9.40
CA ARG A 39 -6.90 13.44 7.99
C ARG A 39 -6.85 14.62 7.01
N ARG A 40 -7.11 15.83 7.48
CA ARG A 40 -7.15 17.05 6.66
C ARG A 40 -5.78 17.73 6.66
N THR A 41 -5.13 17.85 7.81
CA THR A 41 -3.85 18.56 7.94
C THR A 41 -2.63 17.63 7.88
N GLY A 42 -2.85 16.33 8.11
CA GLY A 42 -1.80 15.34 8.29
C GLY A 42 -1.12 15.42 9.66
N GLU A 43 -1.49 16.36 10.54
CA GLU A 43 -0.85 16.54 11.84
C GLU A 43 -1.03 15.31 12.74
N VAL A 44 0.02 14.97 13.48
CA VAL A 44 0.04 13.80 14.35
C VAL A 44 0.01 14.28 15.79
N HIS A 45 -0.87 13.70 16.59
CA HIS A 45 -1.03 14.03 18.00
C HIS A 45 -1.11 12.76 18.85
N ALA A 46 -0.70 12.88 20.10
CA ALA A 46 -0.98 11.87 21.11
C ALA A 46 -2.50 11.74 21.32
N HIS A 47 -2.97 10.51 21.48
CA HIS A 47 -4.37 10.20 21.71
C HIS A 47 -4.49 9.09 22.76
N THR A 48 -5.32 9.32 23.77
CA THR A 48 -5.64 8.32 24.78
C THR A 48 -6.97 7.66 24.52
N GLN A 49 -6.95 6.33 24.46
CA GLN A 49 -8.16 5.51 24.36
C GLN A 49 -8.38 4.80 25.69
N VAL A 50 -9.48 5.11 26.37
CA VAL A 50 -9.82 4.48 27.66
C VAL A 50 -10.09 2.99 27.44
N LEU A 51 -9.38 2.15 28.21
CA LEU A 51 -9.58 0.71 28.28
C LEU A 51 -10.57 0.36 29.40
N PHE A 52 -10.32 0.92 30.58
CA PHE A 52 -11.13 0.71 31.78
C PHE A 52 -11.33 2.06 32.48
N PRO A 53 -12.58 2.52 32.64
CA PRO A 53 -12.85 3.82 33.24
C PRO A 53 -12.59 3.82 34.75
N ALA A 54 -12.33 4.99 35.32
CA ALA A 54 -12.29 5.22 36.75
C ALA A 54 -13.59 4.73 37.41
N GLY A 55 -13.49 4.19 38.62
CA GLY A 55 -14.60 3.55 39.33
C GLY A 55 -14.89 2.10 38.92
N SER A 56 -14.29 1.59 37.83
CA SER A 56 -14.40 0.15 37.49
C SER A 56 -13.92 -0.72 38.65
N ARG A 57 -14.64 -1.81 38.92
CA ARG A 57 -14.36 -2.70 40.05
C ARG A 57 -14.51 -4.15 39.62
N LEU A 58 -13.53 -4.99 40.01
CA LEU A 58 -13.58 -6.44 39.82
C LEU A 58 -14.16 -7.13 41.06
N ARG A 59 -14.90 -8.21 40.85
CA ARG A 59 -15.22 -9.16 41.93
C ARG A 59 -14.01 -10.05 42.23
N ARG A 60 -14.05 -10.75 43.37
CA ARG A 60 -12.98 -11.67 43.76
C ARG A 60 -12.82 -12.78 42.69
N GLY A 61 -11.63 -12.87 42.12
CA GLY A 61 -11.30 -13.84 41.06
C GLY A 61 -11.79 -13.47 39.66
N GLU A 62 -12.42 -12.30 39.49
CA GLU A 62 -12.85 -11.80 38.18
C GLU A 62 -11.71 -11.06 37.47
N THR A 63 -11.75 -11.09 36.14
CA THR A 63 -10.96 -10.21 35.27
C THR A 63 -11.91 -9.51 34.31
N ALA A 64 -11.52 -8.32 33.82
CA ALA A 64 -12.27 -7.61 32.79
C ALA A 64 -11.42 -7.47 31.54
N THR A 65 -12.03 -7.65 30.36
CA THR A 65 -11.33 -7.54 29.08
C THR A 65 -11.87 -6.36 28.27
N ALA A 66 -10.97 -5.52 27.79
CA ALA A 66 -11.25 -4.45 26.84
C ALA A 66 -10.63 -4.80 25.48
N GLU A 67 -11.40 -4.67 24.41
CA GLU A 67 -10.91 -4.92 23.05
C GLU A 67 -10.86 -3.63 22.24
N ILE A 68 -9.73 -3.38 21.58
CA ILE A 68 -9.50 -2.19 20.78
C ILE A 68 -8.94 -2.61 19.41
N THR A 69 -9.38 -1.94 18.35
CA THR A 69 -8.70 -2.00 17.05
C THR A 69 -7.69 -0.87 16.95
N VAL A 70 -6.43 -1.22 16.69
CA VAL A 70 -5.35 -0.27 16.37
C VAL A 70 -4.86 -0.51 14.95
N TYR A 71 -4.11 0.44 14.41
CA TYR A 71 -3.61 0.38 13.03
C TYR A 71 -2.09 0.54 12.98
N GLY A 72 -1.46 -0.18 12.06
CA GLY A 72 -0.02 -0.02 11.79
C GLY A 72 0.34 1.34 11.19
N GLY A 73 1.60 1.73 11.36
CA GLY A 73 2.15 2.96 10.78
C GLY A 73 2.42 2.85 9.27
N LEU A 74 3.37 3.67 8.78
CA LEU A 74 3.70 3.75 7.35
C LEU A 74 4.64 2.64 6.85
N ALA A 75 5.40 2.01 7.75
CA ALA A 75 6.40 1.00 7.39
C ALA A 75 5.78 -0.41 7.29
N ALA A 76 6.21 -1.19 6.29
CA ALA A 76 5.62 -2.49 5.96
C ALA A 76 5.50 -3.44 7.16
N ARG A 77 6.52 -3.47 8.03
CA ARG A 77 6.51 -4.17 9.34
C ARG A 77 7.47 -3.46 10.29
N ALA A 78 6.95 -2.69 11.23
CA ALA A 78 7.73 -2.09 12.30
C ALA A 78 7.09 -2.40 13.66
N PRO A 79 7.90 -2.73 14.69
CA PRO A 79 7.38 -2.91 16.03
C PRO A 79 6.86 -1.58 16.54
N VAL A 80 5.57 -1.53 16.90
CA VAL A 80 4.95 -0.37 17.55
C VAL A 80 4.82 -0.62 19.04
N LEU A 81 4.92 0.46 19.81
CA LEU A 81 4.73 0.47 21.25
C LEU A 81 3.26 0.67 21.60
N LEU A 82 2.82 -0.02 22.65
CA LEU A 82 1.47 0.03 23.22
C LEU A 82 1.56 0.38 24.72
N PRO A 83 1.80 1.65 25.09
CA PRO A 83 1.85 2.08 26.48
C PRO A 83 0.45 2.10 27.09
N VAL A 84 0.26 1.38 28.19
CA VAL A 84 -0.92 1.49 29.04
C VAL A 84 -0.59 2.41 30.21
N LEU A 85 -1.42 3.42 30.41
CA LEU A 85 -1.25 4.48 31.39
C LEU A 85 -2.37 4.44 32.43
N ALA A 86 -2.05 4.79 33.67
CA ALA A 86 -3.02 5.23 34.66
C ALA A 86 -3.12 6.76 34.61
N GLY A 87 -4.31 7.27 34.31
CA GLY A 87 -4.57 8.68 34.05
C GLY A 87 -4.40 9.07 32.58
N THR A 88 -4.64 10.35 32.30
CA THR A 88 -4.47 10.95 30.96
C THR A 88 -3.24 11.86 31.01
N PRO A 89 -2.25 11.66 30.12
CA PRO A 89 -1.08 12.53 30.09
C PRO A 89 -1.48 13.92 29.56
N GLY A 90 -0.81 14.95 30.07
CA GLY A 90 -0.86 16.30 29.52
C GLY A 90 -0.28 16.37 28.11
N ALA A 91 -0.38 17.54 27.47
CA ALA A 91 0.15 17.76 26.12
C ALA A 91 1.67 17.56 26.01
N ASP A 92 2.38 17.74 27.13
CA ASP A 92 3.82 17.51 27.27
C ASP A 92 4.17 16.06 27.69
N GLY A 93 3.16 15.18 27.79
CA GLY A 93 3.31 13.80 28.23
C GLY A 93 3.36 13.59 29.75
N SER A 94 3.27 14.65 30.56
CA SER A 94 3.35 14.55 32.02
C SER A 94 2.03 14.12 32.68
N GLY A 95 2.08 13.69 33.96
CA GLY A 95 0.88 13.49 34.80
C GLY A 95 0.20 12.11 34.73
N ALA A 96 0.59 11.24 33.81
CA ALA A 96 0.14 9.85 33.77
C ALA A 96 1.24 8.86 34.19
N VAL A 97 0.87 7.76 34.82
CA VAL A 97 1.81 6.71 35.25
C VAL A 97 1.78 5.56 34.25
N THR A 98 2.93 5.15 33.73
CA THR A 98 3.00 4.00 32.83
C THR A 98 2.85 2.69 33.62
N LEU A 99 1.80 1.92 33.30
CA LEU A 99 1.53 0.62 33.90
C LEU A 99 2.25 -0.50 33.14
N SER A 100 2.22 -0.44 31.82
CA SER A 100 2.94 -1.37 30.95
C SER A 100 3.23 -0.73 29.60
N ALA A 101 4.20 -1.28 28.87
CA ALA A 101 4.45 -0.93 27.49
C ALA A 101 4.91 -2.16 26.73
N ARG A 102 4.09 -2.65 25.80
CA ARG A 102 4.42 -3.82 24.98
C ARG A 102 4.71 -3.41 23.55
N ARG A 103 5.56 -4.17 22.88
CA ARG A 103 5.78 -4.04 21.44
C ARG A 103 5.00 -5.10 20.68
N THR A 104 4.50 -4.72 19.52
CA THR A 104 3.86 -5.67 18.60
C THR A 104 4.14 -5.28 17.17
N ASP A 105 4.32 -6.25 16.29
CA ASP A 105 4.46 -5.99 14.88
C ASP A 105 3.08 -5.74 14.27
N LEU A 106 2.95 -4.59 13.61
CA LEU A 106 1.79 -4.25 12.79
C LEU A 106 2.25 -4.09 11.35
N ALA A 107 1.51 -4.69 10.42
CA ALA A 107 1.69 -4.42 9.02
C ALA A 107 1.24 -2.98 8.70
N ALA A 108 1.89 -2.35 7.72
CA ALA A 108 1.56 -0.98 7.31
C ALA A 108 0.06 -0.80 7.07
N PHE A 109 -0.54 0.23 7.69
CA PHE A 109 -1.96 0.58 7.58
C PHE A 109 -2.97 -0.50 8.01
N ALA A 110 -2.51 -1.68 8.40
CA ALA A 110 -3.38 -2.82 8.65
C ALA A 110 -4.06 -2.69 10.03
N PRO A 111 -5.36 -3.00 10.13
CA PRO A 111 -6.04 -3.10 11.40
C PRO A 111 -5.56 -4.34 12.18
N ARG A 112 -5.46 -4.20 13.50
CA ARG A 112 -5.28 -5.32 14.42
C ARG A 112 -6.16 -5.13 15.64
N ARG A 113 -6.96 -6.16 15.95
CA ARG A 113 -7.72 -6.23 17.20
C ARG A 113 -6.79 -6.71 18.30
N LEU A 114 -6.74 -5.96 19.40
CA LEU A 114 -5.97 -6.26 20.59
C LEU A 114 -6.94 -6.35 21.77
N ALA A 115 -6.67 -7.30 22.67
CA ALA A 115 -7.41 -7.43 23.92
C ALA A 115 -6.48 -7.09 25.09
N PHE A 116 -7.01 -6.37 26.07
CA PHE A 116 -6.32 -6.00 27.30
C PHE A 116 -7.13 -6.51 28.48
N VAL A 117 -6.47 -7.12 29.45
CA VAL A 117 -7.08 -7.75 30.61
C VAL A 117 -6.69 -6.97 31.85
N LEU A 118 -7.69 -6.53 32.60
CA LEU A 118 -7.54 -5.94 33.93
C LEU A 118 -7.61 -7.06 34.98
N HIS A 119 -6.55 -7.17 35.79
CA HIS A 119 -6.46 -8.12 36.92
C HIS A 119 -6.70 -7.44 38.27
N GLY A 120 -6.57 -6.11 38.30
CA GLY A 120 -6.72 -5.27 39.48
C GLY A 120 -6.21 -3.86 39.21
N PRO A 121 -6.33 -2.92 40.16
CA PRO A 121 -5.79 -1.57 40.02
C PRO A 121 -4.30 -1.58 39.67
N GLY A 122 -3.92 -0.91 38.58
CA GLY A 122 -2.54 -0.86 38.09
C GLY A 122 -2.06 -2.12 37.37
N GLU A 123 -2.85 -3.21 37.34
CA GLU A 123 -2.48 -4.48 36.72
C GLU A 123 -3.27 -4.71 35.43
N VAL A 124 -2.75 -4.19 34.31
CA VAL A 124 -3.30 -4.40 32.96
C VAL A 124 -2.28 -5.12 32.09
N THR A 125 -2.68 -6.24 31.50
CA THR A 125 -1.85 -7.01 30.56
C THR A 125 -2.55 -7.18 29.22
N PRO A 126 -1.88 -7.00 28.08
CA PRO A 126 -2.45 -7.44 26.81
C PRO A 126 -2.60 -8.97 26.79
N HIS A 127 -3.74 -9.44 26.31
CA HIS A 127 -3.99 -10.85 26.00
C HIS A 127 -3.09 -11.26 24.81
N GLU A 128 -2.64 -12.52 24.77
CA GLU A 128 -1.62 -13.04 23.85
C GLU A 128 -1.69 -12.48 22.41
N GLY A 129 -0.52 -12.17 21.84
CA GLY A 129 -0.37 -11.66 20.46
C GLY A 129 0.64 -10.52 20.30
N ALA A 130 1.01 -9.83 21.38
CA ALA A 130 2.18 -8.95 21.43
C ALA A 130 3.41 -9.80 21.80
N HIS A 131 4.45 -9.80 20.97
CA HIS A 131 5.71 -10.47 21.36
C HIS A 131 6.24 -9.81 22.63
N ALA A 132 6.31 -10.59 23.71
CA ALA A 132 6.88 -10.15 24.97
C ALA A 132 8.41 -10.18 24.88
N GLU A 133 9.01 -9.28 24.10
CA GLU A 133 10.44 -9.01 24.24
C GLU A 133 10.66 -8.25 25.55
N GLY A 134 10.90 -9.03 26.61
CA GLY A 134 11.43 -8.57 27.89
C GLY A 134 10.48 -7.71 28.75
N ARG A 135 10.73 -7.72 30.06
CA ARG A 135 10.41 -6.56 30.90
C ARG A 135 11.43 -5.47 30.55
N GLY A 136 11.28 -4.85 29.39
CA GLY A 136 12.06 -3.66 29.05
C GLY A 136 11.73 -2.53 30.03
N GLU A 137 12.66 -1.58 30.16
CA GLU A 137 12.43 -0.34 30.89
C GLU A 137 11.16 0.35 30.37
N LEU A 138 10.31 0.84 31.27
CA LEU A 138 9.09 1.55 30.88
C LEU A 138 9.48 2.81 30.10
N PRO A 139 8.78 3.14 29.01
CA PRO A 139 9.09 4.32 28.21
C PRO A 139 8.89 5.61 29.01
N ASP A 140 9.79 6.57 28.82
CA ASP A 140 9.58 7.95 29.26
C ASP A 140 8.50 8.62 28.38
N ILE A 141 7.30 8.80 28.94
CA ILE A 141 6.12 9.30 28.21
C ILE A 141 6.32 10.73 27.71
N PRO A 142 6.84 11.69 28.50
CA PRO A 142 7.25 13.00 28.00
C PRO A 142 8.16 12.93 26.77
N ALA A 143 9.25 12.15 26.82
CA ALA A 143 10.13 12.00 25.66
C ALA A 143 9.43 11.35 24.46
N LEU A 144 8.59 10.33 24.72
CA LEU A 144 7.82 9.65 23.69
C LEU A 144 6.86 10.60 22.96
N VAL A 145 6.08 11.39 23.71
CA VAL A 145 5.15 12.38 23.17
C VAL A 145 5.90 13.51 22.44
N GLY A 146 7.00 13.99 23.01
CA GLY A 146 7.87 15.00 22.39
C GLY A 146 8.57 14.54 21.12
N SER A 147 8.75 13.23 20.94
CA SER A 147 9.38 12.62 19.76
C SER A 147 8.41 12.27 18.63
N LEU A 148 7.10 12.48 18.83
CA LEU A 148 6.11 12.18 17.79
C LEU A 148 6.41 13.01 16.53
N PRO A 149 6.28 12.41 15.32
CA PRO A 149 6.43 13.16 14.09
C PRO A 149 5.41 14.30 14.05
N ARG A 150 5.73 15.42 13.39
CA ARG A 150 4.81 16.57 13.35
C ARG A 150 3.57 16.29 12.50
N ARG A 151 3.78 15.62 11.38
CA ARG A 151 2.73 15.28 10.42
C ARG A 151 3.11 14.07 9.57
N VAL A 152 2.09 13.49 8.96
CA VAL A 152 2.18 12.57 7.83
C VAL A 152 2.19 13.38 6.53
N ILE A 153 3.17 13.12 5.68
CA ILE A 153 3.23 13.65 4.33
C ILE A 153 2.52 12.62 3.44
N HIS A 154 1.33 13.00 2.96
CA HIS A 154 0.56 12.22 2.01
C HIS A 154 1.33 12.11 0.68
N PRO A 155 1.32 10.94 0.03
CA PRO A 155 1.80 10.88 -1.33
C PRO A 155 0.87 11.70 -2.24
N PRO A 156 1.41 12.32 -3.30
CA PRO A 156 0.61 13.02 -4.29
C PRO A 156 -0.50 12.11 -4.85
N ALA A 157 -1.58 12.71 -5.35
CA ALA A 157 -2.58 11.96 -6.11
C ALA A 157 -1.90 11.28 -7.31
N LEU A 158 -2.30 10.07 -7.64
CA LEU A 158 -1.61 9.25 -8.64
C LEU A 158 -2.58 8.81 -9.75
N ASP A 159 -2.32 9.26 -10.97
CA ASP A 159 -2.97 8.73 -12.18
C ASP A 159 -2.00 7.70 -12.81
N VAL A 160 -2.32 6.40 -12.73
CA VAL A 160 -1.56 5.32 -13.38
C VAL A 160 -2.26 4.88 -14.66
N PHE A 161 -1.50 4.79 -15.75
CA PHE A 161 -1.93 4.24 -17.02
C PHE A 161 -1.15 2.95 -17.28
N LEU A 162 -1.82 1.92 -17.79
CA LEU A 162 -1.17 0.69 -18.22
C LEU A 162 -1.48 0.44 -19.69
N THR A 163 -0.47 0.09 -20.48
CA THR A 163 -0.69 -0.58 -21.77
C THR A 163 -0.38 -2.06 -21.62
N VAL A 164 -1.19 -2.92 -22.22
CA VAL A 164 -1.00 -4.38 -22.17
C VAL A 164 -1.06 -4.95 -23.58
N ASP A 165 0.01 -5.63 -24.00
CA ASP A 165 0.03 -6.42 -25.24
C ASP A 165 -0.87 -7.65 -25.09
N MET A 166 -2.03 -7.59 -25.75
CA MET A 166 -3.12 -8.55 -25.68
C MET A 166 -2.99 -9.71 -26.66
N SER A 167 -1.91 -9.73 -27.44
CA SER A 167 -1.60 -10.76 -28.43
C SER A 167 -0.32 -11.50 -28.01
N GLY A 168 -0.43 -12.81 -27.81
CA GLY A 168 0.69 -13.68 -27.43
C GLY A 168 0.82 -14.89 -28.35
N ALA A 169 1.90 -15.66 -28.21
CA ALA A 169 2.02 -16.95 -28.88
C ALA A 169 0.87 -17.89 -28.47
N ASP A 170 0.47 -17.80 -27.21
CA ASP A 170 -0.64 -18.53 -26.62
C ASP A 170 -1.39 -17.69 -25.56
N ALA A 171 -2.48 -18.28 -25.05
CA ALA A 171 -3.32 -17.65 -24.02
C ALA A 171 -2.61 -17.52 -22.66
N GLY A 172 -1.61 -18.36 -22.38
CA GLY A 172 -0.82 -18.33 -21.14
C GLY A 172 0.10 -17.12 -21.08
N GLU A 173 0.81 -16.82 -22.17
CA GLU A 173 1.70 -15.66 -22.30
C GLU A 173 0.94 -14.34 -22.03
N THR A 174 -0.23 -14.17 -22.66
CA THR A 174 -1.06 -12.97 -22.42
C THR A 174 -1.77 -13.02 -21.07
N GLY A 175 -2.14 -14.22 -20.61
CA GLY A 175 -2.73 -14.44 -19.29
C GLY A 175 -1.81 -13.99 -18.16
N GLU A 176 -0.51 -14.24 -18.30
CA GLU A 176 0.54 -13.77 -17.39
C GLU A 176 0.56 -12.25 -17.29
N ARG A 177 0.64 -11.54 -18.43
CA ARG A 177 0.64 -10.07 -18.47
C ARG A 177 -0.61 -9.46 -17.84
N LEU A 178 -1.77 -10.06 -18.11
CA LEU A 178 -3.03 -9.64 -17.51
C LEU A 178 -3.08 -9.90 -16.01
N GLY A 179 -2.55 -11.05 -15.56
CA GLY A 179 -2.37 -11.36 -14.14
C GLY A 179 -1.51 -10.31 -13.46
N PHE A 180 -0.32 -10.06 -14.00
CA PHE A 180 0.60 -9.04 -13.53
C PHE A 180 -0.05 -7.64 -13.46
N ALA A 181 -0.74 -7.21 -14.52
CA ALA A 181 -1.42 -5.91 -14.52
C ALA A 181 -2.50 -5.81 -13.42
N ARG A 182 -3.28 -6.88 -13.18
CA ARG A 182 -4.26 -6.93 -12.09
C ARG A 182 -3.58 -6.84 -10.73
N ASP A 183 -2.48 -7.57 -10.54
CA ASP A 183 -1.74 -7.60 -9.28
C ASP A 183 -1.11 -6.23 -8.96
N VAL A 184 -0.54 -5.54 -9.95
CA VAL A 184 -0.02 -4.18 -9.80
C VAL A 184 -1.15 -3.21 -9.42
N ILE A 185 -2.29 -3.25 -10.12
CA ILE A 185 -3.43 -2.37 -9.83
C ILE A 185 -3.98 -2.64 -8.43
N ALA A 186 -4.15 -3.91 -8.05
CA ALA A 186 -4.64 -4.28 -6.72
C ALA A 186 -3.68 -3.82 -5.62
N THR A 187 -2.37 -3.95 -5.85
CA THR A 187 -1.33 -3.53 -4.92
C THR A 187 -1.30 -2.01 -4.75
N LEU A 188 -1.31 -1.26 -5.85
CA LEU A 188 -1.42 0.20 -5.81
C LEU A 188 -2.69 0.66 -5.09
N ALA A 189 -3.83 0.00 -5.33
CA ALA A 189 -5.09 0.33 -4.68
C ALA A 189 -5.02 0.16 -3.14
N ARG A 190 -4.32 -0.89 -2.67
CA ARG A 190 -4.09 -1.10 -1.23
C ARG A 190 -3.16 -0.05 -0.61
N ARG A 191 -2.19 0.49 -1.36
CA ARG A 191 -1.16 1.42 -0.84
C ARG A 191 -1.54 2.90 -0.92
N HIS A 192 -2.22 3.31 -1.99
CA HIS A 192 -2.57 4.72 -2.26
C HIS A 192 -4.00 5.10 -1.88
N GLY A 193 -4.90 4.12 -1.73
CA GLY A 193 -6.30 4.36 -1.39
C GLY A 193 -7.01 5.29 -2.40
N PRO A 194 -7.82 6.26 -1.94
CA PRO A 194 -8.70 7.06 -2.80
C PRO A 194 -7.97 8.06 -3.72
N GLY A 195 -6.68 8.32 -3.48
CA GLY A 195 -5.86 9.18 -4.33
C GLY A 195 -5.42 8.53 -5.66
N LEU A 196 -5.66 7.22 -5.83
CA LEU A 196 -5.31 6.47 -7.03
C LEU A 196 -6.43 6.50 -8.09
N ARG A 197 -6.04 6.77 -9.33
CA ARG A 197 -6.86 6.54 -10.53
C ARG A 197 -6.10 5.70 -11.53
N VAL A 198 -6.80 4.79 -12.18
CA VAL A 198 -6.21 3.81 -13.09
C VAL A 198 -6.91 3.86 -14.43
N GLY A 199 -6.16 4.06 -15.50
CA GLY A 199 -6.58 3.87 -16.89
C GLY A 199 -5.82 2.69 -17.51
N VAL A 200 -6.47 1.94 -18.40
CA VAL A 200 -5.84 0.77 -19.04
C VAL A 200 -6.17 0.75 -20.51
N VAL A 201 -5.16 0.46 -21.34
CA VAL A 201 -5.32 0.26 -22.78
C VAL A 201 -4.75 -1.11 -23.16
N GLY A 202 -5.62 -2.05 -23.51
CA GLY A 202 -5.21 -3.33 -24.10
C GLY A 202 -5.04 -3.14 -25.60
N HIS A 203 -3.96 -3.63 -26.19
CA HIS A 203 -3.69 -3.47 -27.62
C HIS A 203 -3.32 -4.79 -28.27
N TYR A 204 -3.86 -5.03 -29.47
CA TYR A 204 -3.68 -6.28 -30.23
C TYR A 204 -2.70 -6.09 -31.39
N ASP A 205 -2.73 -6.99 -32.36
CA ASP A 205 -1.97 -6.88 -33.61
C ASP A 205 -2.68 -5.96 -34.59
N HIS A 206 -1.91 -5.40 -35.50
CA HIS A 206 -2.42 -4.75 -36.70
C HIS A 206 -2.98 -5.71 -37.74
N ALA A 207 -3.21 -6.98 -37.39
CA ALA A 207 -3.73 -8.03 -38.26
C ALA A 207 -5.22 -7.82 -38.65
N VAL A 208 -5.60 -6.57 -38.92
CA VAL A 208 -6.66 -6.23 -39.86
C VAL A 208 -6.20 -6.69 -41.25
N HIS A 209 -6.33 -7.98 -41.52
CA HIS A 209 -6.54 -8.40 -42.90
C HIS A 209 -7.96 -7.99 -43.29
N GLU A 210 -8.01 -7.13 -44.30
CA GLU A 210 -9.17 -6.79 -45.10
C GLU A 210 -9.92 -8.07 -45.50
N ASN A 211 -11.17 -8.22 -45.07
CA ASN A 211 -12.09 -9.13 -45.76
C ASN A 211 -13.47 -8.48 -45.85
N ARG A 212 -14.01 -8.46 -47.08
CA ARG A 212 -15.20 -7.72 -47.52
C ARG A 212 -16.53 -8.16 -46.86
N TYR A 213 -16.49 -9.01 -45.83
CA TYR A 213 -17.65 -9.71 -45.27
C TYR A 213 -17.54 -10.02 -43.76
N GLY A 214 -17.42 -9.04 -42.85
CA GLY A 214 -17.61 -9.33 -41.41
C GLY A 214 -17.08 -8.30 -40.40
N PRO A 215 -17.56 -8.33 -39.14
CA PRO A 215 -17.56 -7.18 -38.25
C PRO A 215 -16.22 -6.92 -37.51
N ARG A 216 -15.82 -5.64 -37.53
CA ARG A 216 -14.83 -4.90 -36.72
C ARG A 216 -13.80 -5.70 -35.90
N PRO A 217 -12.50 -5.67 -36.27
CA PRO A 217 -11.43 -6.11 -35.38
C PRO A 217 -11.21 -5.03 -34.32
N VAL A 218 -11.39 -5.36 -33.05
CA VAL A 218 -11.13 -4.42 -31.95
C VAL A 218 -9.61 -4.30 -31.79
N LEU A 219 -9.03 -3.20 -32.30
CA LEU A 219 -7.59 -2.93 -32.15
C LEU A 219 -7.20 -2.62 -30.69
N LEU A 220 -8.07 -1.88 -29.99
CA LEU A 220 -7.82 -1.40 -28.64
C LEU A 220 -9.00 -1.66 -27.71
N LEU A 221 -8.72 -2.17 -26.51
CA LEU A 221 -9.61 -2.17 -25.35
C LEU A 221 -9.25 -1.00 -24.44
N ARG A 222 -10.25 -0.37 -23.83
CA ARG A 222 -10.06 0.90 -23.11
C ARG A 222 -10.81 0.94 -21.79
N VAL A 223 -10.10 1.35 -20.74
CA VAL A 223 -10.67 1.75 -19.46
C VAL A 223 -10.24 3.18 -19.18
N PRO A 224 -11.18 4.14 -19.05
CA PRO A 224 -10.83 5.51 -18.71
C PRO A 224 -10.23 5.58 -17.30
N ALA A 225 -9.36 6.58 -17.06
CA ALA A 225 -8.78 6.79 -15.73
C ALA A 225 -9.88 7.01 -14.68
N GLY A 226 -9.99 6.08 -13.74
CA GLY A 226 -11.02 6.08 -12.71
C GLY A 226 -10.64 5.23 -11.50
N PRO A 227 -11.58 4.92 -10.58
CA PRO A 227 -11.30 4.09 -9.42
C PRO A 227 -10.71 2.73 -9.81
N ALA A 228 -9.67 2.27 -9.11
CA ALA A 228 -8.96 1.01 -9.42
C ALA A 228 -9.90 -0.21 -9.55
N ARG A 229 -10.96 -0.27 -8.74
CA ARG A 229 -11.99 -1.33 -8.82
C ARG A 229 -12.64 -1.45 -10.20
N ALA A 230 -12.83 -0.34 -10.92
CA ALA A 230 -13.44 -0.35 -12.24
C ALA A 230 -12.48 -0.93 -13.29
N ALA A 231 -11.19 -0.61 -13.20
CA ALA A 231 -10.15 -1.20 -14.03
C ALA A 231 -10.01 -2.71 -13.78
N LEU A 232 -9.94 -3.12 -12.50
CA LEU A 232 -9.91 -4.54 -12.13
C LEU A 232 -11.11 -5.30 -12.67
N ALA A 233 -12.32 -4.75 -12.52
CA ALA A 233 -13.53 -5.38 -13.06
C ALA A 233 -13.47 -5.52 -14.59
N ALA A 234 -13.08 -4.47 -15.31
CA ALA A 234 -12.96 -4.51 -16.77
C ALA A 234 -11.94 -5.56 -17.25
N LEU A 235 -10.79 -5.67 -16.58
CA LEU A 235 -9.73 -6.63 -16.91
C LEU A 235 -10.19 -8.09 -16.81
N THR A 236 -11.21 -8.43 -16.03
CA THR A 236 -11.72 -9.81 -15.96
C THR A 236 -12.43 -10.26 -17.25
N GLY A 237 -13.02 -9.30 -17.98
CA GLY A 237 -13.71 -9.55 -19.25
C GLY A 237 -12.79 -9.58 -20.46
N TRP A 238 -11.55 -9.14 -20.34
CA TRP A 238 -10.62 -9.06 -21.48
C TRP A 238 -10.22 -10.47 -21.95
N ARG A 239 -10.10 -10.62 -23.27
CA ARG A 239 -9.81 -11.89 -23.92
C ARG A 239 -8.51 -11.77 -24.71
N PRO A 240 -7.46 -12.53 -24.38
CA PRO A 240 -6.27 -12.65 -25.20
C PRO A 240 -6.57 -13.04 -26.64
N ALA A 241 -5.75 -12.59 -27.57
CA ALA A 241 -5.70 -13.09 -28.94
C ALA A 241 -4.38 -13.83 -29.19
N ARG A 242 -4.39 -14.70 -30.19
CA ARG A 242 -3.16 -15.24 -30.74
C ARG A 242 -2.49 -14.15 -31.59
N ARG A 243 -1.18 -14.01 -31.46
CA ARG A 243 -0.39 -13.12 -32.32
C ARG A 243 -0.32 -13.70 -33.73
N GLU A 244 -0.48 -12.82 -34.71
CA GLU A 244 -0.36 -13.09 -36.13
C GLU A 244 0.97 -12.57 -36.68
N GLN A 245 1.56 -11.56 -36.01
CA GLN A 245 2.84 -10.95 -36.39
C GLN A 245 3.84 -10.96 -35.22
N ASP A 246 5.08 -11.36 -35.50
CA ASP A 246 6.13 -11.43 -34.47
C ASP A 246 6.93 -10.12 -34.34
N THR A 247 6.83 -9.22 -35.31
CA THR A 247 7.75 -8.08 -35.47
C THR A 247 7.32 -6.80 -34.75
N ALA A 248 6.02 -6.54 -34.60
CA ALA A 248 5.50 -5.36 -33.91
C ALA A 248 4.07 -5.61 -33.36
N SER A 249 3.65 -4.79 -32.39
CA SER A 249 2.28 -4.71 -31.89
C SER A 249 1.67 -3.33 -32.21
N SER A 250 0.38 -3.11 -31.89
CA SER A 250 -0.28 -1.79 -32.01
C SER A 250 -0.02 -0.83 -30.84
N LEU A 251 1.15 -0.92 -30.22
CA LEU A 251 1.52 -0.11 -29.05
C LEU A 251 1.53 1.40 -29.33
N GLU A 252 1.88 1.83 -30.54
CA GLU A 252 1.84 3.23 -30.96
C GLU A 252 0.42 3.84 -30.87
N ASP A 253 -0.61 3.06 -31.23
CA ASP A 253 -2.00 3.48 -31.09
C ASP A 253 -2.44 3.45 -29.63
N ALA A 254 -1.90 2.52 -28.83
CA ALA A 254 -2.12 2.49 -27.40
C ALA A 254 -1.53 3.73 -26.71
N LEU A 255 -0.32 4.17 -27.08
CA LEU A 255 0.32 5.38 -26.57
C LEU A 255 -0.51 6.63 -26.91
N LYS A 256 -0.98 6.72 -28.17
CA LYS A 256 -1.89 7.78 -28.62
C LYS A 256 -3.18 7.82 -27.81
N GLU A 257 -3.75 6.64 -27.52
CA GLU A 257 -4.96 6.53 -26.71
C GLU A 257 -4.73 6.91 -25.24
N VAL A 258 -3.60 6.50 -24.63
CA VAL A 258 -3.20 6.97 -23.30
C VAL A 258 -3.11 8.50 -23.30
N GLY A 259 -2.54 9.11 -24.34
CA GLY A 259 -2.51 10.56 -24.51
C GLY A 259 -3.91 11.20 -24.47
N ARG A 260 -4.94 10.55 -25.04
CA ARG A 260 -6.34 10.99 -24.94
C ARG A 260 -6.89 10.85 -23.52
N LEU A 261 -6.62 9.73 -22.84
CA LEU A 261 -7.06 9.50 -21.46
C LEU A 261 -6.46 10.54 -20.49
N VAL A 262 -5.18 10.89 -20.68
CA VAL A 262 -4.50 11.95 -19.90
C VAL A 262 -5.19 13.32 -20.12
N ARG A 263 -5.65 13.61 -21.34
CA ARG A 263 -6.32 14.88 -21.69
C ARG A 263 -7.78 14.96 -21.23
N ALA A 264 -8.48 13.84 -21.11
CA ALA A 264 -9.91 13.79 -20.79
C ALA A 264 -10.28 14.41 -19.43
N ARG A 265 -9.31 14.61 -18.52
CA ARG A 265 -9.57 15.25 -17.21
C ARG A 265 -9.58 16.79 -17.31
N PRO A 266 -10.69 17.46 -16.96
CA PRO A 266 -10.77 18.92 -16.90
C PRO A 266 -9.69 19.50 -16.00
N ARG A 267 -9.06 20.62 -16.38
CA ARG A 267 -8.00 21.27 -15.59
C ARG A 267 -8.46 21.64 -14.17
N THR A 268 -9.72 22.02 -13.99
CA THR A 268 -10.34 22.37 -12.71
C THR A 268 -10.50 21.18 -11.76
N ALA A 269 -10.49 19.95 -12.28
CA ALA A 269 -10.59 18.72 -11.50
C ALA A 269 -9.21 18.10 -11.21
N ARG A 270 -8.10 18.75 -11.61
CA ARG A 270 -6.73 18.26 -11.35
C ARG A 270 -6.30 18.77 -9.99
N ALA A 271 -5.96 17.84 -9.09
CA ALA A 271 -5.25 18.23 -7.88
C ALA A 271 -3.87 18.79 -8.30
N PRO A 272 -3.42 19.91 -7.72
CA PRO A 272 -2.20 20.61 -8.12
C PRO A 272 -0.96 19.70 -8.15
N ASP A 273 -0.93 18.66 -7.30
CA ASP A 273 0.18 17.73 -7.18
C ASP A 273 -0.17 16.31 -7.68
N THR A 274 -0.84 16.17 -8.84
CA THR A 274 -1.12 14.82 -9.39
C THR A 274 0.09 14.30 -10.17
N GLN A 275 0.70 13.21 -9.70
CA GLN A 275 1.70 12.46 -10.46
C GLN A 275 1.03 11.57 -11.52
N ARG A 276 1.66 11.46 -12.68
CA ARG A 276 1.18 10.62 -13.79
C ARG A 276 2.25 9.63 -14.19
N VAL A 277 1.85 8.37 -14.29
CA VAL A 277 2.75 7.28 -14.63
C VAL A 277 2.12 6.41 -15.70
N LEU A 278 2.90 6.01 -16.70
CA LEU A 278 2.53 5.00 -17.69
C LEU A 278 3.45 3.78 -17.52
N LEU A 279 2.87 2.61 -17.32
CA LEU A 279 3.56 1.33 -17.38
C LEU A 279 3.20 0.60 -18.68
N VAL A 280 4.18 0.38 -19.54
CA VAL A 280 4.03 -0.39 -20.77
C VAL A 280 4.36 -1.85 -20.50
N VAL A 281 3.40 -2.76 -20.70
CA VAL A 281 3.57 -4.21 -20.47
C VAL A 281 3.42 -4.96 -21.79
N GLY A 282 4.48 -5.62 -22.24
CA GLY A 282 4.42 -6.41 -23.46
C GLY A 282 5.77 -6.92 -23.92
N ARG A 283 5.77 -7.58 -25.07
CA ARG A 283 6.99 -8.16 -25.66
C ARG A 283 7.42 -7.42 -26.91
N ARG A 284 6.48 -7.14 -27.79
CA ARG A 284 6.76 -6.64 -29.13
C ARG A 284 6.82 -5.11 -29.12
N PRO A 285 7.77 -4.52 -29.86
CA PRO A 285 7.88 -3.07 -29.96
C PRO A 285 6.67 -2.46 -30.70
N PRO A 286 6.51 -1.12 -30.66
CA PRO A 286 5.52 -0.44 -31.50
C PRO A 286 5.89 -0.55 -32.99
N GLY A 287 4.89 -0.45 -33.85
CA GLY A 287 5.07 -0.24 -35.29
C GLY A 287 5.67 1.14 -35.60
N LEU A 288 6.11 1.34 -36.84
CA LEU A 288 6.70 2.61 -37.30
C LEU A 288 5.68 3.44 -38.09
N PRO A 289 5.80 4.78 -38.19
CA PRO A 289 4.88 5.56 -39.03
C PRO A 289 4.98 5.20 -40.52
N GLU A 290 6.16 4.76 -40.97
CA GLU A 290 6.43 4.23 -42.30
C GLU A 290 7.13 2.87 -42.19
N GLN A 291 6.93 1.99 -43.17
CA GLN A 291 7.56 0.68 -43.15
C GLN A 291 9.08 0.85 -43.25
N HIS A 292 9.83 0.21 -42.35
CA HIS A 292 11.28 0.19 -42.37
C HIS A 292 11.77 -1.25 -42.21
N GLU A 293 12.51 -1.72 -43.21
CA GLU A 293 12.95 -3.11 -43.30
C GLU A 293 11.77 -4.09 -43.13
N VAL A 294 11.83 -4.94 -42.11
CA VAL A 294 10.83 -5.96 -41.74
C VAL A 294 9.85 -5.48 -40.65
N VAL A 295 9.97 -4.23 -40.18
CA VAL A 295 9.05 -3.63 -39.21
C VAL A 295 7.89 -2.97 -39.95
N PRO A 296 6.64 -3.40 -39.70
CA PRO A 296 5.48 -2.88 -40.43
C PRO A 296 5.20 -1.41 -40.08
N ALA A 297 4.61 -0.71 -41.04
CA ALA A 297 4.02 0.60 -40.80
C ALA A 297 2.77 0.47 -39.92
N CYS A 298 2.53 1.46 -39.07
CA CYS A 298 1.28 1.65 -38.37
C CYS A 298 0.19 2.00 -39.41
N PRO A 299 -0.86 1.18 -39.59
CA PRO A 299 -1.93 1.47 -40.54
C PRO A 299 -2.73 2.73 -40.19
N LEU A 300 -2.65 3.19 -38.94
CA LEU A 300 -3.29 4.42 -38.47
C LEU A 300 -2.34 5.63 -38.46
N GLY A 301 -1.11 5.45 -38.97
CA GLY A 301 -0.11 6.51 -39.11
C GLY A 301 0.37 7.10 -37.77
N ALA A 302 0.27 6.35 -36.67
CA ALA A 302 0.77 6.80 -35.38
C ALA A 302 2.29 6.71 -35.34
N ASP A 303 2.95 7.80 -34.97
CA ASP A 303 4.38 7.83 -34.65
C ASP A 303 4.56 7.68 -33.13
N TRP A 304 5.01 6.51 -32.70
CA TRP A 304 5.17 6.21 -31.29
C TRP A 304 6.17 7.13 -30.58
N ARG A 305 7.19 7.65 -31.29
CA ARG A 305 8.18 8.55 -30.69
C ARG A 305 7.53 9.90 -30.39
N ALA A 306 6.79 10.44 -31.36
CA ALA A 306 6.03 11.66 -31.18
C ALA A 306 5.00 11.53 -30.04
N GLU A 307 4.29 10.40 -29.97
CA GLU A 307 3.31 10.16 -28.89
C GLU A 307 3.99 9.99 -27.51
N LEU A 308 5.15 9.32 -27.44
CA LEU A 308 5.95 9.19 -26.22
C LEU A 308 6.46 10.55 -25.73
N ASP A 309 7.01 11.38 -26.62
CA ASP A 309 7.48 12.72 -26.27
C ASP A 309 6.32 13.62 -25.85
N ALA A 310 5.16 13.49 -26.50
CA ALA A 310 3.96 14.20 -26.13
C ALA A 310 3.44 13.80 -24.73
N LEU A 311 3.62 12.53 -24.32
CA LEU A 311 3.30 12.08 -22.95
C LEU A 311 4.29 12.66 -21.94
N ARG A 312 5.59 12.63 -22.23
CA ARG A 312 6.65 13.20 -21.38
C ARG A 312 6.48 14.70 -21.17
N ALA A 313 6.14 15.45 -22.23
CA ALA A 313 5.83 16.88 -22.16
C ALA A 313 4.58 17.22 -21.30
N ARG A 314 3.83 16.20 -20.87
CA ARG A 314 2.68 16.31 -19.94
C ARG A 314 2.99 15.72 -18.55
N ASP A 315 4.27 15.62 -18.23
CA ASP A 315 4.80 15.08 -16.98
C ASP A 315 4.35 13.64 -16.70
N VAL A 316 4.17 12.83 -17.76
CA VAL A 316 3.93 11.39 -17.62
C VAL A 316 5.28 10.69 -17.56
N ARG A 317 5.59 10.08 -16.41
CA ARG A 317 6.74 9.19 -16.26
C ARG A 317 6.42 7.86 -16.94
N VAL A 318 7.23 7.44 -17.90
CA VAL A 318 7.02 6.19 -18.65
C VAL A 318 8.02 5.13 -18.20
N LEU A 319 7.51 3.96 -17.87
CA LEU A 319 8.26 2.76 -17.49
C LEU A 319 7.81 1.59 -18.35
N ALA A 320 8.65 0.56 -18.46
CA ALA A 320 8.34 -0.63 -19.24
C ALA A 320 8.57 -1.92 -18.45
N ARG A 321 7.72 -2.91 -18.68
CA ARG A 321 7.99 -4.31 -18.41
C ARG A 321 8.03 -5.02 -19.76
N ALA A 322 9.25 -5.22 -20.26
CA ALA A 322 9.48 -5.91 -21.51
C ALA A 322 9.65 -7.41 -21.24
N ASP A 323 8.85 -8.24 -21.89
CA ASP A 323 9.04 -9.68 -21.81
C ASP A 323 10.30 -10.11 -22.55
N PRO A 324 11.05 -11.11 -22.04
CA PRO A 324 12.28 -11.55 -22.68
C PRO A 324 12.02 -12.08 -24.09
N ASP A 325 12.93 -11.79 -24.99
CA ASP A 325 13.00 -12.44 -26.29
C ASP A 325 13.52 -13.88 -26.10
N THR A 326 12.68 -14.88 -26.41
CA THR A 326 13.00 -16.31 -26.27
C THR A 326 13.33 -16.97 -27.61
N GLY A 327 13.36 -16.18 -28.70
CA GLY A 327 13.67 -16.65 -30.05
C GLY A 327 15.10 -16.33 -30.49
N PRO A 328 15.55 -16.88 -31.63
CA PRO A 328 16.79 -16.45 -32.26
C PRO A 328 16.70 -14.96 -32.62
N LYS A 329 17.82 -14.24 -32.42
CA LYS A 329 17.90 -12.79 -32.73
C LYS A 329 17.67 -12.58 -34.23
N GLY A 330 16.45 -12.16 -34.57
CA GLY A 330 16.06 -11.85 -35.93
C GLY A 330 16.46 -10.44 -36.37
N PRO A 331 16.18 -10.07 -37.63
CA PRO A 331 16.51 -8.76 -38.20
C PRO A 331 15.93 -7.57 -37.42
N VAL A 332 14.84 -7.75 -36.67
CA VAL A 332 14.20 -6.69 -35.88
C VAL A 332 14.89 -6.43 -34.53
N HIS A 333 15.83 -7.28 -34.10
CA HIS A 333 16.35 -7.27 -32.72
C HIS A 333 16.90 -5.91 -32.27
N HIS A 334 17.66 -5.23 -33.14
CA HIS A 334 18.20 -3.89 -32.83
C HIS A 334 17.10 -2.83 -32.66
N TYR A 335 16.09 -2.86 -33.51
CA TYR A 335 14.93 -1.97 -33.38
C TYR A 335 14.16 -2.25 -32.10
N THR A 336 13.87 -3.52 -31.81
CA THR A 336 13.18 -3.94 -30.58
C THR A 336 13.92 -3.47 -29.34
N ALA A 337 15.23 -3.69 -29.26
CA ALA A 337 16.06 -3.24 -28.14
C ALA A 337 16.01 -1.71 -27.99
N SER A 338 16.22 -0.96 -29.08
CA SER A 338 16.19 0.51 -29.06
C SER A 338 14.81 1.07 -28.66
N ALA A 339 13.72 0.45 -29.12
CA ALA A 339 12.37 0.86 -28.75
C ALA A 339 12.09 0.62 -27.26
N TRP A 340 12.50 -0.55 -26.74
CA TRP A 340 12.34 -0.86 -25.32
C TRP A 340 13.24 -0.03 -24.42
N ASP A 341 14.47 0.30 -24.83
CA ASP A 341 15.34 1.24 -24.12
C ASP A 341 14.68 2.62 -24.02
N ALA A 342 14.06 3.10 -25.11
CA ALA A 342 13.36 4.38 -25.12
C ALA A 342 12.09 4.36 -24.24
N LEU A 343 11.29 3.30 -24.29
CA LEU A 343 10.07 3.13 -23.47
C LEU A 343 10.39 2.89 -21.99
N GLY A 344 11.52 2.24 -21.69
CA GLY A 344 12.02 1.92 -20.36
C GLY A 344 12.93 2.96 -19.74
N ALA A 345 13.18 4.10 -20.40
CA ALA A 345 14.12 5.12 -19.92
C ALA A 345 13.78 5.70 -18.53
N GLY A 346 12.51 5.66 -18.11
CA GLY A 346 12.07 6.06 -16.76
C GLY A 346 12.10 4.92 -15.73
N GLY A 347 12.48 3.72 -16.14
CA GLY A 347 12.54 2.49 -15.34
C GLY A 347 12.07 1.27 -16.13
N SER A 348 12.71 0.13 -15.88
CA SER A 348 12.40 -1.14 -16.55
C SER A 348 12.24 -2.28 -15.54
N PHE A 349 11.27 -3.18 -15.78
CA PHE A 349 11.01 -4.35 -14.96
C PHE A 349 11.10 -5.64 -15.78
N ARG A 350 11.43 -6.75 -15.12
CA ARG A 350 11.67 -8.07 -15.69
C ARG A 350 10.62 -9.08 -15.22
N PRO A 351 9.95 -9.80 -16.12
CA PRO A 351 9.07 -10.89 -15.74
C PRO A 351 9.81 -11.96 -14.91
N GLY A 352 9.13 -12.49 -13.89
CA GLY A 352 9.67 -13.52 -13.01
C GLY A 352 10.74 -13.06 -12.01
N SER A 353 11.22 -11.81 -12.09
CA SER A 353 12.15 -11.22 -11.11
C SER A 353 11.48 -10.11 -10.30
N ASP A 354 10.85 -9.15 -10.98
CA ASP A 354 10.17 -8.03 -10.32
C ASP A 354 8.72 -8.39 -10.03
N THR A 355 8.34 -8.31 -8.76
CA THR A 355 6.98 -8.58 -8.31
C THR A 355 6.07 -7.37 -8.54
N ALA A 356 4.76 -7.57 -8.45
CA ALA A 356 3.80 -6.47 -8.47
C ALA A 356 4.01 -5.49 -7.30
N ASP A 357 4.53 -5.97 -6.16
CA ASP A 357 4.89 -5.15 -5.02
C ASP A 357 6.09 -4.23 -5.33
N ASP A 358 7.15 -4.75 -5.95
CA ASP A 358 8.34 -3.98 -6.34
C ASP A 358 8.00 -2.89 -7.37
N VAL A 359 7.17 -3.24 -8.35
CA VAL A 359 6.67 -2.30 -9.35
C VAL A 359 5.83 -1.23 -8.67
N ALA A 360 4.86 -1.61 -7.84
CA ALA A 360 4.01 -0.66 -7.14
C ALA A 360 4.83 0.32 -6.27
N ASP A 361 5.89 -0.13 -5.59
CA ASP A 361 6.77 0.73 -4.78
C ASP A 361 7.51 1.76 -5.64
N THR A 362 7.87 1.39 -6.87
CA THR A 362 8.52 2.31 -7.81
C THR A 362 7.54 3.33 -8.41
N LEU A 363 6.30 2.92 -8.69
CA LEU A 363 5.30 3.79 -9.33
C LEU A 363 4.70 4.81 -8.36
N ALA A 364 4.61 4.46 -7.08
CA ALA A 364 3.94 5.20 -6.02
C ALA A 364 4.94 5.63 -4.93
N PRO A 365 5.35 6.91 -4.86
CA PRO A 365 6.18 7.35 -3.75
C PRO A 365 5.46 7.09 -2.42
N PRO A 366 6.18 6.60 -1.40
CA PRO A 366 5.55 6.14 -0.17
C PRO A 366 5.03 7.31 0.66
N TRP A 367 4.08 7.00 1.56
CA TRP A 367 3.75 7.85 2.68
C TRP A 367 5.00 8.10 3.54
N ARG A 368 5.19 9.33 4.01
CA ARG A 368 6.37 9.68 4.81
C ARG A 368 5.99 10.36 6.12
N TRP A 369 6.79 10.12 7.15
CA TRP A 369 6.77 10.94 8.35
C TRP A 369 7.55 12.23 8.10
N ASP A 370 7.02 13.36 8.55
CA ASP A 370 7.81 14.58 8.73
C ASP A 370 8.59 14.47 10.04
N GLY A 371 9.74 13.80 9.96
CA GLY A 371 10.62 13.51 11.10
C GLY A 371 10.85 12.01 11.31
N LEU A 372 11.14 11.63 12.56
CA LEU A 372 11.36 10.24 12.94
C LEU A 372 10.07 9.41 12.83
N PRO A 373 10.17 8.10 12.57
CA PRO A 373 9.00 7.23 12.53
C PRO A 373 8.20 7.27 13.82
N CYS A 374 6.87 7.28 13.72
CA CYS A 374 6.01 7.21 14.89
C CYS A 374 6.20 5.85 15.61
N PRO A 375 6.57 5.84 16.90
CA PRO A 375 6.75 4.61 17.66
C PRO A 375 5.42 4.03 18.18
N LEU A 376 4.31 4.77 18.10
CA LEU A 376 2.99 4.34 18.59
C LEU A 376 2.14 3.72 17.49
N ALA A 377 1.23 2.83 17.88
CA ALA A 377 0.15 2.41 16.99
C ALA A 377 -0.81 3.57 16.69
N LEU A 378 -1.45 3.53 15.51
CA LEU A 378 -2.42 4.52 15.10
C LEU A 378 -3.82 4.20 15.64
N ALA A 379 -4.53 5.22 16.12
CA ALA A 379 -5.89 5.10 16.64
C ALA A 379 -6.96 4.96 15.55
N THR A 380 -6.67 5.44 14.34
CA THR A 380 -7.60 5.46 13.22
C THR A 380 -6.89 5.08 11.92
N PRO A 381 -7.59 4.49 10.94
CA PRO A 381 -6.97 4.16 9.66
C PRO A 381 -6.60 5.43 8.89
N LEU A 382 -5.45 5.39 8.22
CA LEU A 382 -4.98 6.43 7.30
C LEU A 382 -5.58 6.30 5.89
N LEU A 383 -5.98 5.08 5.51
CA LEU A 383 -6.56 4.74 4.20
C LEU A 383 -8.07 4.51 4.26
#